data_AF-A0A922S7Z9-F1
#
_entry.id   AF-A0A922S7Z9-F1
#
_cell.length_a   1.000
_cell.length_b   1.000
_cell.length_c   1.000
_cell.angle_alpha   90.00
_cell.angle_beta   90.00
_cell.angle_gamma   90.00
#
_symmetry.space_group_name_H-M   'P 1'
#
loop_
_entity.id
_entity.type
_entity.pdbx_description
1 polymer ?
#
loop_
_entity_poly.entity_id
_entity_poly.type
_entity_poly.pdbx_seq_one_letter_code
_entity_poly.pdbx_strand_id
1 'polypeptide(L)'
;MKLKMKANRNEKNMLKNDFDKEMNLWALESIGTVALGCRLNCFDPNLPADSPEWQLIQCVHDLFATANELDFKPSLWRYYSTPTFKKAMKLYEHHENLTKYFIKKGKEQLKTKPDNEKGV
;
A
#
# COMPACT_ATOMS: atom_id res chain seq x y z
N MET A 1 15.94 -1.90 3.90
CA MET A 1 15.89 -0.66 3.09
C MET A 1 17.26 0.00 2.86
N LYS A 2 17.98 0.46 3.89
CA LYS A 2 19.27 1.18 3.75
C LYS A 2 20.31 0.48 2.86
N LEU A 3 20.45 -0.85 2.98
CA LEU A 3 21.36 -1.65 2.15
C LEU A 3 20.88 -1.76 0.69
N LYS A 4 19.57 -1.94 0.48
CA LYS A 4 18.94 -2.03 -0.85
C LYS A 4 19.07 -0.71 -1.62
N MET A 5 18.80 0.41 -0.94
CA MET A 5 18.98 1.78 -1.47
C MET A 5 20.44 2.12 -1.80
N LYS A 6 21.41 1.57 -1.06
CA LYS A 6 22.83 1.72 -1.38
C LYS A 6 23.23 0.90 -2.61
N ALA A 7 22.71 -0.32 -2.74
CA ALA A 7 22.97 -1.19 -3.89
C ALA A 7 22.36 -0.64 -5.19
N ASN A 8 21.28 0.13 -5.09
CA ASN A 8 20.58 0.75 -6.23
C ASN A 8 21.25 2.04 -6.76
N ARG A 9 22.50 2.35 -6.39
CA ARG A 9 23.19 3.56 -6.88
C ARG A 9 24.05 3.27 -8.12
N ASN A 10 24.09 4.20 -9.06
CA ASN A 10 25.04 4.20 -10.17
C ASN A 10 26.39 4.79 -9.76
N GLU A 11 27.34 4.74 -10.70
CA GLU A 11 28.70 5.26 -10.53
C GLU A 11 28.73 6.77 -10.20
N LYS A 12 27.68 7.51 -10.55
CA LYS A 12 27.48 8.93 -10.22
C LYS A 12 26.73 9.15 -8.90
N ASN A 13 26.57 8.11 -8.07
CA ASN A 13 25.79 8.10 -6.84
C ASN A 13 24.28 8.42 -7.01
N MET A 14 23.75 8.37 -8.23
CA MET A 14 22.32 8.54 -8.51
C MET A 14 21.60 7.19 -8.41
N LEU A 15 20.33 7.19 -8.01
CA LEU A 15 19.51 5.98 -7.97
C LEU A 15 19.24 5.47 -9.39
N LYS A 16 19.41 4.17 -9.62
CA LYS A 16 19.25 3.51 -10.93
C LYS A 16 17.81 3.10 -11.22
N ASN A 17 17.08 2.60 -10.21
CA ASN A 17 15.72 2.07 -10.37
C ASN A 17 14.64 3.04 -9.84
N ASP A 18 13.36 2.71 -10.10
CA ASP A 18 12.17 3.39 -9.59
C ASP A 18 12.20 3.56 -8.07
N PHE A 19 12.70 4.72 -7.64
CA PHE A 19 12.71 5.12 -6.25
C PHE A 19 11.29 5.17 -5.67
N ASP A 20 10.31 5.59 -6.48
CA ASP A 20 8.91 5.71 -6.08
C ASP A 20 8.31 4.36 -5.67
N LYS A 21 8.67 3.29 -6.38
CA LYS A 21 8.25 1.93 -6.01
C LYS A 21 8.85 1.52 -4.68
N GLU A 22 10.14 1.75 -4.48
CA GLU A 22 10.80 1.42 -3.21
C GLU A 22 10.25 2.23 -2.03
N MET A 23 9.93 3.51 -2.26
CA MET A 23 9.34 4.40 -1.27
C MET A 23 7.94 3.96 -0.88
N ASN A 24 7.10 3.59 -1.84
CA ASN A 24 5.75 3.07 -1.58
C ASN A 24 5.79 1.76 -0.78
N LEU A 25 6.64 0.80 -1.18
CA LEU A 25 6.80 -0.47 -0.44
C LEU A 25 7.32 -0.23 0.97
N TRP A 26 8.22 0.74 1.15
CA TRP A 26 8.71 1.12 2.48
C TRP A 26 7.63 1.76 3.34
N ALA A 27 6.84 2.68 2.79
CA ALA A 27 5.75 3.30 3.51
C ALA A 27 4.75 2.23 3.98
N LEU A 28 4.38 1.30 3.10
CA LEU A 28 3.46 0.21 3.43
C LEU A 28 4.02 -0.74 4.51
N GLU A 29 5.29 -1.16 4.40
CA GLU A 29 5.92 -2.00 5.42
C GLU A 29 6.02 -1.26 6.77
N SER A 30 6.31 0.04 6.73
CA SER A 30 6.46 0.88 7.93
C SER A 30 5.14 1.02 8.68
N ILE A 31 4.06 1.36 7.98
CA ILE A 31 2.75 1.48 8.62
C ILE A 31 2.23 0.12 9.10
N GLY A 32 2.46 -0.97 8.35
CA GLY A 32 2.13 -2.32 8.82
C GLY A 32 2.86 -2.70 10.11
N THR A 33 4.14 -2.37 10.19
CA THR A 33 4.96 -2.64 11.39
C THR A 33 4.50 -1.81 12.59
N VAL A 34 4.30 -0.50 12.41
CA VAL A 34 3.96 0.41 13.50
C VAL A 34 2.50 0.28 13.94
N ALA A 35 1.56 0.21 12.98
CA ALA A 35 0.13 0.21 13.30
C ALA A 35 -0.41 -1.19 13.62
N LEU A 36 0.12 -2.25 12.99
CA LEU A 36 -0.40 -3.62 13.15
C LEU A 36 0.58 -4.55 13.90
N GLY A 37 1.79 -4.10 14.23
CA GLY A 37 2.81 -4.94 14.87
C GLY A 37 3.25 -6.13 14.00
N CYS A 38 2.97 -6.08 12.70
CA CYS A 38 3.09 -7.19 11.77
C CYS A 38 4.07 -6.85 10.63
N ARG A 39 4.68 -7.88 10.04
CA ARG A 39 5.56 -7.70 8.87
C ARG A 39 4.78 -8.14 7.63
N LEU A 40 4.62 -7.21 6.70
CA LEU A 40 3.91 -7.46 5.45
C LEU A 40 4.79 -8.15 4.42
N ASN A 41 6.12 -8.06 4.58
CA ASN A 41 7.15 -8.59 3.68
C ASN A 41 7.14 -7.92 2.30
N CYS A 42 6.82 -6.63 2.25
CA CYS A 42 6.79 -5.84 1.01
C CYS A 42 8.17 -5.74 0.32
N PHE A 43 9.25 -6.10 1.00
CA PHE A 43 10.61 -6.01 0.50
C PHE A 43 11.16 -7.30 -0.13
N ASP A 44 10.37 -8.38 -0.17
CA ASP A 44 10.76 -9.65 -0.78
C ASP A 44 11.21 -9.41 -2.24
N PRO A 45 12.45 -9.77 -2.62
CA PRO A 45 12.91 -9.63 -4.01
C PRO A 45 12.12 -10.48 -5.01
N ASN A 46 11.40 -11.50 -4.55
CA ASN A 46 10.56 -12.37 -5.37
C ASN A 46 9.06 -12.03 -5.27
N LEU A 47 8.72 -10.82 -4.79
CA LEU A 47 7.33 -10.41 -4.64
C LEU A 47 6.64 -10.40 -6.03
N PRO A 48 5.57 -11.20 -6.23
CA PRO A 48 4.85 -11.25 -7.50
C PRO A 48 4.27 -9.89 -7.90
N ALA A 49 4.14 -9.63 -9.20
CA ALA A 49 3.54 -8.38 -9.69
C ALA A 49 2.04 -8.26 -9.31
N ASP A 50 1.38 -9.37 -9.07
CA ASP A 50 0.00 -9.48 -8.62
C ASP A 50 -0.12 -9.63 -7.10
N SER A 51 0.94 -9.37 -6.33
CA SER A 51 0.88 -9.52 -4.87
C SER A 51 -0.13 -8.57 -4.23
N PRO A 52 -0.78 -8.96 -3.13
CA PRO A 52 -1.72 -8.09 -2.41
C PRO A 52 -1.10 -6.75 -1.99
N GLU A 53 0.21 -6.73 -1.69
CA GLU A 53 0.94 -5.52 -1.30
C GLU A 53 1.01 -4.54 -2.47
N TRP A 54 1.28 -5.04 -3.68
CA TRP A 54 1.35 -4.20 -4.86
C TRP A 54 -0.04 -3.78 -5.35
N GLN A 55 -1.04 -4.67 -5.24
CA GLN A 55 -2.43 -4.33 -5.48
C GLN A 55 -2.92 -3.20 -4.56
N LEU A 56 -2.56 -3.23 -3.28
CA LEU A 56 -2.94 -2.17 -2.34
C LEU A 56 -2.30 -0.83 -2.71
N ILE A 57 -1.03 -0.82 -3.07
CA ILE A 57 -0.37 0.43 -3.50
C ILE A 57 -1.04 0.98 -4.76
N GLN A 58 -1.24 0.16 -5.79
CA GLN A 58 -1.92 0.59 -7.01
C GLN A 58 -3.33 1.10 -6.73
N CYS A 59 -4.08 0.40 -5.89
CA CYS A 59 -5.43 0.79 -5.48
C CYS A 59 -5.46 2.18 -4.81
N VAL A 60 -4.46 2.51 -3.98
CA VAL A 60 -4.33 3.84 -3.37
C VAL A 60 -4.02 4.92 -4.40
N HIS A 61 -3.16 4.64 -5.38
CA HIS A 61 -2.91 5.57 -6.50
C HIS A 61 -4.18 5.85 -7.32
N ASP A 62 -4.93 4.80 -7.66
CA ASP A 62 -6.21 4.91 -8.37
C ASP A 62 -7.25 5.66 -7.55
N LEU A 63 -7.23 5.50 -6.23
CA LEU A 63 -8.13 6.18 -5.31
C LEU A 63 -7.88 7.69 -5.32
N PHE A 64 -6.62 8.13 -5.29
CA PHE A 64 -6.27 9.55 -5.41
C PHE A 64 -6.64 10.12 -6.79
N ALA A 65 -6.38 9.38 -7.87
CA ALA A 65 -6.77 9.80 -9.21
C ALA A 65 -8.30 9.92 -9.35
N THR A 66 -9.04 8.97 -8.79
CA THR A 66 -10.51 8.97 -8.81
C THR A 66 -11.08 10.10 -7.95
N ALA A 67 -10.50 10.34 -6.78
CA ALA A 67 -10.85 11.46 -5.90
C ALA A 67 -10.60 12.81 -6.61
N ASN A 68 -9.52 12.95 -7.38
CA ASN A 68 -9.29 14.14 -8.19
C ASN A 68 -10.42 14.41 -9.20
N GLU A 69 -10.92 13.38 -9.89
CA GLU A 69 -12.02 13.53 -10.86
C GLU A 69 -13.39 13.81 -10.23
N LEU A 70 -13.61 13.34 -9.00
CA LEU A 70 -14.91 13.47 -8.33
C LEU A 70 -14.97 14.67 -7.37
N ASP A 71 -13.93 14.88 -6.56
CA ASP A 71 -13.97 15.83 -5.45
C ASP A 71 -13.30 17.18 -5.78
N PHE A 72 -12.26 17.17 -6.60
CA PHE A 72 -11.49 18.38 -6.92
C PHE A 72 -11.94 19.05 -8.23
N LYS A 73 -12.33 18.26 -9.23
CA LYS A 73 -12.89 18.77 -10.48
C LYS A 73 -14.41 18.99 -10.36
N PRO A 74 -14.99 19.92 -11.14
CA PRO A 74 -16.44 20.03 -11.26
C PRO A 74 -17.03 18.70 -11.71
N SER A 75 -17.85 18.08 -10.87
CA SER A 75 -18.35 16.74 -11.12
C SER A 75 -19.81 16.61 -10.73
N LEU A 76 -20.59 15.97 -11.61
CA LEU A 76 -22.05 15.87 -11.48
C LEU A 76 -22.50 14.69 -10.62
N TRP A 77 -21.56 13.96 -10.02
CA TRP A 77 -21.84 12.75 -9.22
C TRP A 77 -22.77 13.01 -8.04
N ARG A 78 -22.79 14.25 -7.51
CA ARG A 78 -23.68 14.64 -6.41
C ARG A 78 -25.15 14.74 -6.82
N TYR A 79 -25.43 14.91 -8.10
CA TYR A 79 -26.80 15.04 -8.63
C TYR A 79 -27.31 13.75 -9.24
N TYR A 80 -26.45 12.96 -9.88
CA TYR A 80 -26.81 11.67 -10.45
C TYR A 80 -25.62 10.71 -10.49
N SER A 81 -25.90 9.42 -10.48
CA SER A 81 -24.87 8.36 -10.45
C SER A 81 -24.13 8.25 -11.78
N THR A 82 -23.06 9.04 -11.93
CA THR A 82 -22.19 9.02 -13.12
C THR A 82 -21.44 7.69 -13.24
N PRO A 83 -21.01 7.28 -14.45
CA PRO A 83 -20.17 6.10 -14.62
C PRO A 83 -18.88 6.15 -13.79
N THR A 84 -18.26 7.33 -13.66
CA THR A 84 -17.07 7.56 -12.84
C THR A 84 -17.35 7.33 -11.36
N PHE A 85 -18.48 7.82 -10.85
CA PHE A 85 -18.89 7.56 -9.47
C PHE A 85 -19.10 6.07 -9.19
N LYS A 86 -19.75 5.34 -10.11
CA LYS A 86 -19.93 3.88 -9.98
C LYS A 86 -18.58 3.14 -9.98
N LYS A 87 -17.63 3.57 -10.81
CA LYS A 87 -16.25 3.03 -10.80
C LYS A 87 -15.56 3.31 -9.47
N ALA A 88 -15.71 4.52 -8.92
CA ALA A 88 -15.16 4.88 -7.63
C ALA A 88 -15.70 4.00 -6.50
N MET A 89 -17.02 3.74 -6.46
CA MET A 89 -17.59 2.87 -5.43
C MET A 89 -17.01 1.45 -5.47
N LYS A 90 -16.82 0.88 -6.67
CA LYS A 90 -16.16 -0.43 -6.83
C LYS A 90 -14.71 -0.40 -6.37
N LEU A 91 -14.00 0.69 -6.68
CA LEU A 91 -12.62 0.87 -6.26
C LEU A 91 -12.52 0.98 -4.72
N TYR A 92 -13.44 1.69 -4.08
CA TYR A 92 -13.48 1.85 -2.62
C TYR A 92 -13.81 0.52 -1.94
N GLU A 93 -14.75 -0.27 -2.49
CA GLU A 93 -15.02 -1.63 -2.04
C GLU A 93 -13.78 -2.53 -2.15
N HIS A 94 -13.05 -2.44 -3.26
CA HIS A 94 -11.81 -3.19 -3.45
C HIS A 94 -10.73 -2.78 -2.44
N HIS A 95 -10.54 -1.48 -2.22
CA HIS A 95 -9.62 -0.93 -1.22
C HIS A 95 -9.97 -1.41 0.20
N GLU A 96 -11.24 -1.39 0.56
CA GLU A 96 -11.72 -1.86 1.86
C GLU A 96 -11.42 -3.35 2.05
N ASN A 97 -11.69 -4.18 1.04
CA ASN A 97 -11.43 -5.61 1.06
C ASN A 97 -9.94 -5.94 1.22
N LEU A 98 -9.06 -5.25 0.48
CA LEU A 98 -7.61 -5.39 0.62
C LEU A 98 -7.14 -4.99 2.02
N THR A 99 -7.61 -3.85 2.54
CA THR A 99 -7.24 -3.37 3.87
C THR A 99 -7.69 -4.35 4.96
N LYS A 100 -8.92 -4.89 4.86
CA LYS A 100 -9.42 -5.93 5.76
C LYS A 100 -8.55 -7.18 5.74
N TYR A 101 -8.10 -7.61 4.57
CA TYR A 101 -7.17 -8.74 4.43
C TYR A 101 -5.88 -8.51 5.23
N PHE A 102 -5.26 -7.34 5.09
CA PHE A 102 -4.02 -7.00 5.81
C PHE A 102 -4.22 -6.88 7.33
N ILE A 103 -5.33 -6.28 7.76
CA ILE A 103 -5.68 -6.22 9.18
C ILE A 103 -5.87 -7.62 9.76
N LYS A 104 -6.56 -8.52 9.03
CA LYS A 104 -6.76 -9.91 9.47
C LYS A 104 -5.42 -10.65 9.58
N LYS A 105 -4.56 -10.54 8.56
CA LYS A 105 -3.20 -11.10 8.57
C LYS A 105 -2.39 -10.58 9.78
N GLY A 106 -2.46 -9.27 10.05
CA GLY A 106 -1.82 -8.67 11.22
C GLY A 106 -2.35 -9.23 12.55
N LYS A 107 -3.68 -9.32 12.71
CA LYS A 107 -4.31 -9.92 13.89
C LYS A 107 -3.90 -11.37 14.11
N GLU A 108 -3.78 -12.17 13.06
CA GLU A 108 -3.35 -13.57 13.13
C GLU A 108 -1.88 -13.69 13.56
N GLN A 109 -0.98 -12.86 13.00
CA GLN A 109 0.42 -12.82 13.42
C GLN A 109 0.60 -12.39 14.88
N LEU A 110 -0.25 -11.49 15.38
CA LEU A 110 -0.21 -11.10 16.79
C LEU A 110 -0.65 -12.23 17.72
N LYS A 111 -1.60 -13.07 17.31
CA LYS A 111 -2.05 -14.23 18.11
C LYS A 111 -1.00 -15.33 18.22
N THR A 112 -0.15 -15.49 17.20
CA THR A 112 0.87 -16.55 17.16
C THR A 112 2.18 -16.14 17.79
N LYS A 113 2.40 -14.84 18.08
CA LYS A 113 3.55 -14.37 18.83
C LYS A 113 3.40 -14.73 20.32
N PRO A 114 4.33 -15.51 20.92
CA PRO A 114 4.33 -15.72 22.37
C PRO A 114 4.60 -14.40 23.10
N ASP A 115 4.01 -14.23 24.28
CA ASP A 115 3.91 -13.00 25.10
C ASP A 115 5.27 -12.47 25.66
N ASN A 116 6.39 -12.88 25.05
CA ASN A 116 7.75 -12.70 25.58
C ASN A 116 8.49 -11.46 25.02
N GLU A 117 7.80 -10.58 24.30
CA GLU A 117 8.33 -9.26 23.88
C GLU A 117 7.56 -8.11 24.57
N LYS A 118 7.29 -8.25 25.87
CA LYS A 118 7.13 -7.07 26.74
C LYS A 118 8.51 -6.67 27.29
N GLY A 119 9.24 -5.90 26.49
CA GLY A 119 10.51 -5.25 26.86
C GLY A 119 11.08 -4.58 25.60
N VAL A 120 11.41 -3.29 25.57
CA VAL A 120 11.94 -2.37 26.59
C VAL A 120 11.29 -0.99 26.43
#